data_AF-A0A1C2HHF6-F1
#
_entry.id   AF-A0A1C2HHF6-F1
#
_cell.length_a   1.000
_cell.length_b   1.000
_cell.length_c   1.000
_cell.angle_alpha   90.00
_cell.angle_beta   90.00
_cell.angle_gamma   90.00
#
_symmetry.space_group_name_H-M   'P 1'
#
loop_
_entity.id
_entity.type
_entity.pdbx_description
1 polymer ?
#
loop_
_entity_poly.entity_id
_entity_poly.type
_entity_poly.pdbx_seq_one_letter_code
_entity_poly.pdbx_strand_id
1 'polypeptide(L)'
;MISRDDQERQLLTIPHQSKPDERFTMANAVHTTPQRRAKSVHHYEMHVLRRTYIHLLQRIDDAVSAERELEFASVGQPGGVLDPSMSGYLRASEIAWDDVTDSMSATIAAVGGVDDDYPLVSMAFAIRDILASENGSEYHSRIGQARKRIATICVRPEMSIIMKDGLQVLRATADRLDAMDGLHRYDPDDISVAP
;
A
#
# COMPACT_ATOMS: atom_id res chain seq x y z
N MET A 1 37.15 35.34 -44.36
CA MET A 1 37.20 34.17 -45.27
C MET A 1 38.45 34.28 -46.14
N ILE A 2 39.54 33.64 -45.73
CA ILE A 2 40.69 33.11 -46.48
C ILE A 2 41.25 32.03 -45.52
N SER A 3 41.73 30.87 -45.91
CA SER A 3 41.39 29.89 -46.94
C SER A 3 42.00 28.60 -46.40
N ARG A 4 41.36 27.46 -46.64
CA ARG A 4 41.98 26.14 -46.43
C ARG A 4 43.19 26.10 -47.36
N ASP A 5 44.42 26.08 -46.84
CA ASP A 5 45.62 25.66 -47.60
C ASP A 5 46.93 25.51 -46.79
N ASP A 6 46.95 25.69 -45.45
CA ASP A 6 48.16 25.39 -44.65
C ASP A 6 48.08 24.03 -43.91
N GLN A 7 47.47 23.05 -44.57
CA GLN A 7 47.74 21.65 -44.30
C GLN A 7 49.07 21.27 -44.97
N GLU A 8 49.89 20.52 -44.25
CA GLU A 8 51.05 19.78 -44.74
C GLU A 8 52.34 20.58 -44.94
N ARG A 9 53.07 20.78 -43.84
CA ARG A 9 54.51 20.55 -43.86
C ARG A 9 55.04 20.20 -42.47
N GLN A 10 55.76 19.09 -42.44
CA GLN A 10 56.68 18.61 -41.40
C GLN A 10 56.10 17.59 -40.39
N LEU A 11 55.81 16.43 -40.98
CA LEU A 11 56.04 15.12 -40.38
C LEU A 11 57.54 14.91 -40.07
N LEU A 12 57.78 14.13 -39.00
CA LEU A 12 58.96 13.32 -38.69
C LEU A 12 60.12 13.96 -37.91
N THR A 13 60.05 13.79 -36.58
CA THR A 13 61.16 13.17 -35.82
C THR A 13 60.60 12.55 -34.54
N ILE A 14 60.52 11.21 -34.51
CA ILE A 14 60.38 10.38 -33.31
C ILE A 14 61.69 9.60 -33.20
N PRO A 15 62.40 9.65 -32.06
CA PRO A 15 62.37 8.53 -31.10
C PRO A 15 62.34 9.08 -29.64
N HIS A 16 62.05 8.38 -28.56
CA HIS A 16 62.11 6.97 -28.21
C HIS A 16 61.21 6.78 -26.96
N GLN A 17 60.63 5.59 -26.82
CA GLN A 17 59.77 5.17 -25.70
C GLN A 17 60.35 5.46 -24.30
N SER A 18 59.50 5.97 -23.41
CA SER A 18 59.51 5.72 -21.97
C SER A 18 58.06 5.72 -21.46
N LYS A 19 57.78 4.81 -20.54
CA LYS A 19 56.48 4.25 -20.13
C LYS A 19 55.40 5.28 -19.72
N PRO A 20 54.10 4.92 -19.80
CA PRO A 20 53.00 5.84 -19.60
C PRO A 20 52.80 6.21 -18.12
N ASP A 21 52.80 7.51 -17.84
CA ASP A 21 52.26 8.08 -16.62
C ASP A 21 50.72 8.00 -16.66
N GLU A 22 50.17 7.14 -15.82
CA GLU A 22 48.74 7.05 -15.53
C GLU A 22 48.27 8.34 -14.85
N ARG A 23 47.78 9.30 -15.64
CA ARG A 23 46.96 10.40 -15.11
C ARG A 23 45.75 10.65 -16.00
N PHE A 24 44.60 10.69 -15.33
CA PHE A 24 43.27 11.10 -15.81
C PHE A 24 42.37 10.02 -16.42
N THR A 25 41.89 9.14 -15.55
CA THR A 25 40.48 8.72 -15.55
C THR A 25 39.92 8.92 -14.15
N MET A 26 39.43 10.12 -13.84
CA MET A 26 38.45 10.28 -12.76
C MET A 26 37.11 9.73 -13.26
N ALA A 27 36.98 8.40 -13.25
CA ALA A 27 35.68 7.81 -13.06
C ALA A 27 35.23 8.21 -11.65
N ASN A 28 34.28 9.13 -11.54
CA ASN A 28 33.48 9.30 -10.34
C ASN A 28 32.61 8.04 -10.17
N ALA A 29 33.25 6.93 -9.83
CA ALA A 29 32.58 5.79 -9.24
C ALA A 29 32.20 6.24 -7.83
N VAL A 30 31.00 6.81 -7.69
CA VAL A 30 30.36 6.95 -6.40
C VAL A 30 30.26 5.54 -5.82
N HIS A 31 31.24 5.16 -5.00
CA HIS A 31 31.17 3.99 -4.15
C HIS A 31 30.08 4.28 -3.12
N THR A 32 28.82 4.09 -3.51
CA THR A 32 27.75 3.86 -2.55
C THR A 32 28.12 2.58 -1.82
N THR A 33 28.70 2.75 -0.62
CA THR A 33 28.94 1.67 0.33
C THR A 33 27.70 0.80 0.47
N PRO A 34 27.82 -0.55 0.50
CA PRO A 34 26.69 -1.48 0.53
C PRO A 34 25.61 -1.13 1.57
N GLN A 35 26.03 -0.65 2.75
CA GLN A 35 25.13 -0.21 3.83
C GLN A 35 24.22 0.97 3.45
N ARG A 36 24.71 1.92 2.63
CA ARG A 36 23.91 3.08 2.23
C ARG A 36 22.85 2.67 1.20
N ARG A 37 23.18 1.72 0.33
CA ARG A 37 22.27 1.16 -0.69
C ARG A 37 21.17 0.32 -0.02
N ALA A 38 21.51 -0.48 0.98
CA ALA A 38 20.54 -1.25 1.77
C ALA A 38 19.55 -0.34 2.51
N LYS A 39 20.03 0.71 3.19
CA LYS A 39 19.15 1.69 3.88
C LYS A 39 18.21 2.42 2.91
N SER A 40 18.67 2.80 1.72
CA SER A 40 17.82 3.48 0.73
C SER A 40 16.75 2.59 0.13
N VAL A 41 17.06 1.30 -0.08
CA VAL A 41 16.09 0.31 -0.60
C VAL A 41 15.04 0.00 0.46
N HIS A 42 15.46 -0.25 1.70
CA HIS A 42 14.57 -0.52 2.81
C HIS A 42 13.58 0.64 3.09
N HIS A 43 14.06 1.89 3.07
CA HIS A 43 13.17 3.06 3.18
C HIS A 43 12.19 3.17 2.00
N TYR A 44 12.62 2.77 0.81
CA TYR A 44 11.77 2.76 -0.37
C TYR A 44 10.67 1.70 -0.26
N GLU A 45 10.98 0.48 0.19
CA GLU A 45 10.02 -0.60 0.40
C GLU A 45 8.98 -0.23 1.46
N MET A 46 9.42 0.34 2.59
CA MET A 46 8.50 0.89 3.62
C MET A 46 7.59 1.99 3.07
N HIS A 47 8.12 2.86 2.21
CA HIS A 47 7.33 3.90 1.57
C HIS A 47 6.30 3.32 0.59
N VAL A 48 6.66 2.31 -0.19
CA VAL A 48 5.74 1.60 -1.10
C VAL A 48 4.61 0.96 -0.30
N LEU A 49 4.93 0.19 0.75
CA LEU A 49 3.93 -0.42 1.63
C LEU A 49 3.02 0.63 2.25
N ARG A 50 3.57 1.74 2.75
CA ARG A 50 2.75 2.82 3.32
C ARG A 50 1.77 3.38 2.30
N ARG A 51 2.22 3.62 1.07
CA ARG A 51 1.39 4.17 0.00
C ARG A 51 0.27 3.22 -0.40
N THR A 52 0.58 1.93 -0.62
CA THR A 52 -0.43 0.93 -0.98
C THR A 52 -1.42 0.71 0.15
N TYR A 53 -0.94 0.70 1.40
CA TYR A 53 -1.79 0.59 2.58
C TYR A 53 -2.75 1.78 2.75
N ILE A 54 -2.28 3.02 2.54
CA ILE A 54 -3.15 4.20 2.56
C ILE A 54 -4.21 4.10 1.44
N HIS A 55 -3.82 3.63 0.26
CA HIS A 55 -4.76 3.43 -0.84
C HIS A 55 -5.82 2.38 -0.50
N LEU A 56 -5.43 1.27 0.13
CA LEU A 56 -6.35 0.27 0.66
C LEU A 56 -7.35 0.89 1.65
N LEU A 57 -6.89 1.72 2.59
CA LEU A 57 -7.81 2.40 3.53
C LEU A 57 -8.82 3.30 2.81
N GLN A 58 -8.41 3.98 1.73
CA GLN A 58 -9.32 4.79 0.91
C GLN A 58 -10.36 3.92 0.19
N ARG A 59 -9.95 2.77 -0.37
CA ARG A 59 -10.90 1.83 -0.99
C ARG A 59 -11.90 1.27 0.03
N ILE A 60 -11.45 1.01 1.27
CA ILE A 60 -12.36 0.60 2.35
C ILE A 60 -13.37 1.71 2.65
N ASP A 61 -12.97 2.97 2.70
CA ASP A 61 -13.91 4.09 2.87
C ASP A 61 -14.96 4.13 1.75
N ASP A 62 -14.52 3.98 0.49
CA ASP A 62 -15.40 3.98 -0.68
C ASP A 62 -16.39 2.81 -0.63
N ALA A 63 -15.93 1.61 -0.27
CA ALA A 63 -16.76 0.42 -0.13
C ALA A 63 -17.78 0.54 1.02
N VAL A 64 -17.33 1.03 2.19
CA VAL A 64 -18.22 1.30 3.33
C VAL A 64 -19.28 2.35 2.96
N SER A 65 -18.92 3.38 2.19
CA SER A 65 -19.87 4.38 1.70
C SER A 65 -20.90 3.76 0.76
N ALA A 66 -20.45 2.96 -0.21
CA ALA A 66 -21.33 2.29 -1.17
C ALA A 66 -22.33 1.33 -0.48
N GLU A 67 -21.87 0.56 0.52
CA GLU A 67 -22.73 -0.30 1.34
C GLU A 67 -23.80 0.51 2.10
N ARG A 68 -23.41 1.63 2.71
CA ARG A 68 -24.37 2.49 3.43
C ARG A 68 -25.39 3.13 2.49
N GLU A 69 -24.97 3.49 1.28
CA GLU A 69 -25.89 3.98 0.25
C GLU A 69 -26.87 2.90 -0.20
N LEU A 70 -26.40 1.66 -0.38
CA LEU A 70 -27.24 0.50 -0.68
C LEU A 70 -28.24 0.23 0.45
N GLU A 71 -27.77 0.18 1.70
CA GLU A 71 -28.61 0.00 2.88
C GLU A 71 -29.70 1.07 2.93
N PHE A 72 -29.32 2.35 2.81
CA PHE A 72 -30.26 3.47 2.80
C PHE A 72 -31.27 3.39 1.65
N ALA A 73 -30.83 3.06 0.43
CA ALA A 73 -31.70 2.95 -0.74
C ALA A 73 -32.70 1.79 -0.62
N SER A 74 -32.31 0.71 0.07
CA SER A 74 -33.14 -0.47 0.27
C SER A 74 -34.29 -0.26 1.26
N VAL A 75 -34.18 0.73 2.14
CA VAL A 75 -35.21 1.03 3.16
C VAL A 75 -36.53 1.40 2.49
N GLY A 76 -37.57 0.60 2.74
CA GLY A 76 -38.92 0.83 2.23
C GLY A 76 -39.17 0.28 0.82
N GLN A 77 -38.20 -0.42 0.21
CA GLN A 77 -38.41 -1.14 -1.04
C GLN A 77 -39.16 -2.45 -0.79
N PRO A 78 -40.15 -2.82 -1.63
CA PRO A 78 -40.92 -4.06 -1.46
C PRO A 78 -40.05 -5.33 -1.50
N GLY A 79 -38.96 -5.31 -2.28
CA GLY A 79 -37.98 -6.41 -2.37
C GLY A 79 -36.71 -6.20 -1.55
N GLY A 80 -36.64 -5.14 -0.74
CA GLY A 80 -35.41 -4.75 -0.04
C GLY A 80 -34.23 -4.59 -1.01
N VAL A 81 -33.08 -5.16 -0.65
CA VAL A 81 -31.85 -5.14 -1.49
C VAL A 81 -32.01 -5.91 -2.81
N LEU A 82 -32.89 -6.92 -2.85
CA LEU A 82 -33.10 -7.74 -4.05
C LEU A 82 -34.09 -7.11 -5.04
N ASP A 83 -34.64 -5.94 -4.72
CA ASP A 83 -35.50 -5.22 -5.64
C ASP A 83 -34.72 -4.83 -6.92
N PRO A 84 -35.26 -5.04 -8.14
CA PRO A 84 -34.56 -4.67 -9.38
C PRO A 84 -34.13 -3.20 -9.45
N SER A 85 -34.83 -2.31 -8.75
CA SER A 85 -34.46 -0.89 -8.65
C SER A 85 -33.14 -0.66 -7.90
N MET A 86 -32.71 -1.60 -7.06
CA MET A 86 -31.46 -1.55 -6.30
C MET A 86 -30.24 -2.04 -7.10
N SER A 87 -30.44 -2.59 -8.30
CA SER A 87 -29.37 -3.17 -9.12
C SER A 87 -28.16 -2.24 -9.35
N GLY A 88 -28.40 -0.92 -9.47
CA GLY A 88 -27.32 0.07 -9.58
C GLY A 88 -26.49 0.20 -8.31
N TYR A 89 -27.14 0.25 -7.15
CA TYR A 89 -26.48 0.34 -5.85
C TYR A 89 -25.73 -0.95 -5.50
N LEU A 90 -26.34 -2.11 -5.78
CA LEU A 90 -25.70 -3.42 -5.62
C LEU A 90 -24.41 -3.51 -6.43
N ARG A 91 -24.48 -3.14 -7.72
CA ARG A 91 -23.31 -3.15 -8.60
C ARG A 91 -22.23 -2.18 -8.13
N ALA A 92 -22.61 -1.01 -7.63
CA ALA A 92 -21.65 -0.04 -7.10
C ALA A 92 -20.95 -0.59 -5.86
N SER A 93 -21.69 -1.24 -4.95
CA SER A 93 -21.11 -1.88 -3.76
C SER A 93 -20.16 -3.02 -4.12
N GLU A 94 -20.57 -3.89 -5.04
CA GLU A 94 -19.75 -5.01 -5.54
C GLU A 94 -18.42 -4.50 -6.12
N ILE A 95 -18.46 -3.53 -7.03
CA ILE A 95 -17.26 -2.93 -7.63
C ILE A 95 -16.35 -2.31 -6.56
N ALA A 96 -16.92 -1.65 -5.55
CA ALA A 96 -16.13 -1.04 -4.49
C ALA A 96 -15.41 -2.08 -3.61
N TRP A 97 -16.03 -3.23 -3.34
CA TRP A 97 -15.38 -4.33 -2.63
C TRP A 97 -14.36 -5.10 -3.48
N ASP A 98 -14.57 -5.21 -4.79
CA ASP A 98 -13.56 -5.72 -5.72
C ASP A 98 -12.29 -4.85 -5.69
N ASP A 99 -12.46 -3.53 -5.73
CA ASP A 99 -11.39 -2.54 -5.60
C ASP A 99 -10.60 -2.70 -4.28
N VAL A 100 -11.28 -3.03 -3.17
CA VAL A 100 -10.65 -3.35 -1.88
C VAL A 100 -9.79 -4.60 -2.00
N THR A 101 -10.30 -5.65 -2.65
CA THR A 101 -9.59 -6.92 -2.83
C THR A 101 -8.33 -6.76 -3.69
N ASP A 102 -8.42 -5.99 -4.77
CA ASP A 102 -7.28 -5.65 -5.62
C ASP A 102 -6.22 -4.84 -4.86
N SER A 103 -6.66 -3.83 -4.10
CA SER A 103 -5.78 -3.01 -3.27
C SER A 103 -5.14 -3.80 -2.13
N MET A 104 -5.85 -4.78 -1.57
CA MET A 104 -5.32 -5.69 -0.55
C MET A 104 -4.21 -6.56 -1.15
N SER A 105 -4.41 -7.08 -2.36
CA SER A 105 -3.39 -7.86 -3.08
C SER A 105 -2.12 -7.06 -3.34
N ALA A 106 -2.26 -5.80 -3.79
CA ALA A 106 -1.12 -4.90 -3.96
C ALA A 106 -0.41 -4.58 -2.63
N THR A 107 -1.17 -4.45 -1.54
CA THR A 107 -0.63 -4.20 -0.20
C THR A 107 0.16 -5.40 0.31
N ILE A 108 -0.36 -6.63 0.15
CA ILE A 108 0.37 -7.86 0.53
C ILE A 108 1.63 -8.05 -0.31
N ALA A 109 1.60 -7.73 -1.61
CA ALA A 109 2.80 -7.77 -2.44
C ALA A 109 3.88 -6.78 -1.92
N ALA A 110 3.47 -5.59 -1.47
CA ALA A 110 4.38 -4.58 -0.92
C ALA A 110 4.98 -4.97 0.46
N VAL A 111 4.37 -5.91 1.19
CA VAL A 111 4.92 -6.43 2.45
C VAL A 111 6.23 -7.19 2.23
N GLY A 112 6.41 -7.87 1.10
CA GLY A 112 7.53 -8.79 0.87
C GLY A 112 8.94 -8.16 0.93
N GLY A 113 9.05 -6.83 0.89
CA GLY A 113 10.32 -6.09 1.03
C GLY A 113 10.48 -5.36 2.37
N VAL A 114 9.61 -5.59 3.35
CA VAL A 114 9.59 -4.83 4.60
C VAL A 114 9.80 -5.76 5.80
N ASP A 115 10.52 -5.29 6.81
CA ASP A 115 10.74 -6.04 8.04
C ASP A 115 9.41 -6.32 8.76
N ASP A 116 9.28 -7.53 9.31
CA ASP A 116 8.05 -8.01 9.99
C ASP A 116 7.67 -7.19 11.23
N ASP A 117 8.63 -6.48 11.81
CA ASP A 117 8.43 -5.63 12.99
C ASP A 117 7.80 -4.27 12.64
N TYR A 118 7.74 -3.92 11.35
CA TYR A 118 7.11 -2.70 10.89
C TYR A 118 5.59 -2.78 11.11
N PRO A 119 4.98 -1.83 11.85
CA PRO A 119 3.58 -1.93 12.25
C PRO A 119 2.56 -2.18 11.14
N LEU A 120 2.80 -1.62 9.95
CA LEU A 120 1.87 -1.77 8.82
C LEU A 120 1.88 -3.18 8.22
N VAL A 121 2.98 -3.93 8.33
CA VAL A 121 3.02 -5.33 7.92
C VAL A 121 2.02 -6.13 8.74
N SER A 122 2.14 -6.00 10.06
CA SER A 122 1.25 -6.67 11.01
C SER A 122 -0.22 -6.33 10.80
N MET A 123 -0.52 -5.07 10.46
CA MET A 123 -1.88 -4.62 10.21
C MET A 123 -2.41 -4.96 8.81
N ALA A 124 -1.56 -5.06 7.79
CA ALA A 124 -1.95 -5.53 6.47
C ALA A 124 -2.49 -6.97 6.54
N PHE A 125 -1.78 -7.84 7.28
CA PHE A 125 -2.28 -9.19 7.53
C PHE A 125 -3.56 -9.19 8.36
N ALA A 126 -3.70 -8.34 9.37
CA ALA A 126 -4.93 -8.24 10.15
C ALA A 126 -6.15 -7.82 9.30
N ILE A 127 -5.98 -6.87 8.38
CA ILE A 127 -7.06 -6.47 7.45
C ILE A 127 -7.39 -7.60 6.49
N ARG A 128 -6.39 -8.24 5.87
CA ARG A 128 -6.62 -9.40 4.99
C ARG A 128 -7.43 -10.48 5.70
N ASP A 129 -7.06 -10.76 6.94
CA ASP A 129 -7.70 -11.73 7.80
C ASP A 129 -9.17 -11.34 8.11
N ILE A 130 -9.48 -10.07 8.32
CA ILE A 130 -10.86 -9.57 8.46
C ILE A 130 -11.65 -9.77 7.16
N LEU A 131 -11.08 -9.38 6.01
CA LEU A 131 -11.74 -9.51 4.71
C LEU A 131 -12.01 -10.97 4.32
N ALA A 132 -11.16 -11.89 4.77
CA ALA A 132 -11.31 -13.32 4.55
C ALA A 132 -12.24 -14.03 5.57
N SER A 133 -12.91 -13.29 6.46
CA SER A 133 -13.81 -13.90 7.46
C SER A 133 -15.02 -14.54 6.79
N GLU A 134 -15.31 -15.79 7.17
CA GLU A 134 -16.36 -16.59 6.55
C GLU A 134 -17.75 -16.31 7.15
N ASN A 135 -17.80 -15.71 8.34
CA ASN A 135 -19.05 -15.38 9.03
C ASN A 135 -18.93 -14.10 9.86
N GLY A 136 -20.08 -13.57 10.31
CA GLY A 136 -20.16 -12.33 11.09
C GLY A 136 -19.41 -12.39 12.44
N SER A 137 -19.52 -13.50 13.18
CA SER A 137 -18.85 -13.66 14.48
C SER A 137 -17.32 -13.60 14.35
N GLU A 138 -16.79 -14.30 13.34
CA GLU A 138 -15.37 -14.25 13.00
C GLU A 138 -14.93 -12.85 12.58
N TYR A 139 -15.72 -12.18 11.73
CA TYR A 139 -15.46 -10.82 11.28
C TYR A 139 -15.32 -9.83 12.45
N HIS A 140 -16.32 -9.78 13.35
CA HIS A 140 -16.28 -8.91 14.52
C HIS A 140 -15.14 -9.27 15.48
N SER A 141 -14.87 -10.57 15.68
CA SER A 141 -13.73 -11.03 16.49
C SER A 141 -12.39 -10.56 15.92
N ARG A 142 -12.19 -10.69 14.60
CA ARG A 142 -10.96 -10.26 13.91
C ARG A 142 -10.80 -8.73 13.94
N ILE A 143 -11.88 -7.96 13.81
CA ILE A 143 -11.85 -6.50 14.03
C ILE A 143 -11.41 -6.17 15.46
N GLY A 144 -11.98 -6.84 16.47
CA GLY A 144 -11.58 -6.65 17.87
C GLY A 144 -10.10 -6.96 18.12
N GLN A 145 -9.58 -8.01 17.50
CA GLN A 145 -8.16 -8.36 17.55
C GLN A 145 -7.27 -7.31 16.87
N ALA A 146 -7.68 -6.78 15.72
CA ALA A 146 -6.98 -5.73 15.01
C ALA A 146 -6.91 -4.43 15.85
N ARG A 147 -8.01 -4.03 16.50
CA ARG A 147 -8.04 -2.89 17.43
C ARG A 147 -7.07 -3.10 18.61
N LYS A 148 -7.10 -4.29 19.24
CA LYS A 148 -6.18 -4.63 20.34
C LYS A 148 -4.71 -4.56 19.89
N ARG A 149 -4.43 -4.96 18.65
CA ARG A 149 -3.09 -4.89 18.05
C ARG A 149 -2.64 -3.45 17.87
N ILE A 150 -3.48 -2.57 17.33
CA ILE A 150 -3.19 -1.12 17.22
C ILE A 150 -2.89 -0.54 18.61
N ALA A 151 -3.74 -0.81 19.60
CA ALA A 151 -3.54 -0.33 20.96
C ALA A 151 -2.19 -0.78 21.54
N THR A 152 -1.82 -2.05 21.31
CA THR A 152 -0.53 -2.62 21.76
C THR A 152 0.67 -1.96 21.08
N ILE A 153 0.58 -1.65 19.79
CA ILE A 153 1.66 -1.00 19.04
C ILE A 153 1.84 0.45 19.52
N CYS A 154 0.74 1.19 19.70
CA CYS A 154 0.76 2.61 20.04
C CYS A 154 1.36 2.92 21.43
N VAL A 155 1.43 1.94 22.34
CA VAL A 155 1.98 2.11 23.70
C VAL A 155 3.43 1.61 23.83
N ARG A 156 4.09 1.20 22.73
CA ARG A 156 5.48 0.74 22.78
C ARG A 156 6.44 1.91 23.09
N PRO A 157 7.26 1.83 24.14
CA PRO A 157 8.08 2.94 24.62
C PRO A 157 9.25 3.29 23.70
N GLU A 158 9.71 2.34 22.87
CA GLU A 158 10.85 2.53 21.97
C GLU A 158 10.42 2.28 20.52
N MET A 159 10.27 3.37 19.75
CA MET A 159 10.06 3.28 18.31
C MET A 159 10.90 4.32 17.56
N SER A 160 11.47 3.89 16.45
CA SER A 160 12.22 4.76 15.54
C SER A 160 11.31 5.83 14.91
N ILE A 161 11.89 6.93 14.41
CA ILE A 161 11.13 7.98 13.71
C ILE A 161 10.38 7.41 12.50
N ILE A 162 10.99 6.48 11.78
CA ILE A 162 10.40 5.82 10.61
C ILE A 162 9.15 5.01 11.01
N MET A 163 9.16 4.39 12.19
CA MET A 163 7.99 3.71 12.74
C MET A 163 6.89 4.67 13.23
N LYS A 164 7.22 5.93 13.58
CA LYS A 164 6.24 6.94 14.00
C LYS A 164 5.33 7.39 12.86
N ASP A 165 5.83 7.44 11.62
CA ASP A 165 4.99 7.73 10.45
C ASP A 165 3.94 6.63 10.22
N GLY A 166 4.30 5.37 10.55
CA GLY A 166 3.37 4.25 10.59
C GLY A 166 2.23 4.46 11.60
N LEU A 167 2.48 5.09 12.76
CA LEU A 167 1.43 5.33 13.77
C LEU A 167 0.30 6.23 13.29
N GLN A 168 0.60 7.26 12.49
CA GLN A 168 -0.44 8.13 11.93
C GLN A 168 -1.39 7.32 11.05
N VAL A 169 -0.83 6.40 10.26
CA VAL A 169 -1.61 5.48 9.42
C VAL A 169 -2.40 4.50 10.29
N LEU A 170 -1.84 3.99 11.39
CA LEU A 170 -2.57 3.12 12.33
C LEU A 170 -3.79 3.79 12.97
N ARG A 171 -3.71 5.10 13.25
CA ARG A 171 -4.88 5.85 13.76
C ARG A 171 -5.98 5.89 12.71
N ALA A 172 -5.63 6.20 11.46
CA ALA A 172 -6.58 6.13 10.36
C ALA A 172 -7.16 4.71 10.20
N THR A 173 -6.34 3.67 10.37
CA THR A 173 -6.83 2.27 10.37
C THR A 173 -7.89 2.03 11.44
N ALA A 174 -7.69 2.53 12.68
CA ALA A 174 -8.64 2.35 13.76
C ALA A 174 -10.03 2.93 13.41
N ASP A 175 -10.06 4.14 12.85
CA ASP A 175 -11.32 4.78 12.43
C ASP A 175 -12.04 3.94 11.35
N ARG A 176 -11.29 3.31 10.43
CA ARG A 176 -11.87 2.46 9.37
C ARG A 176 -12.35 1.13 9.91
N LEU A 177 -11.65 0.54 10.88
CA LEU A 177 -12.13 -0.65 11.58
C LEU A 177 -13.47 -0.38 12.28
N ASP A 178 -13.65 0.79 12.86
CA ASP A 178 -14.94 1.19 13.45
C ASP A 178 -16.03 1.38 12.41
N ALA A 179 -15.70 1.96 11.27
CA ALA A 179 -16.64 2.11 10.16
C ALA A 179 -17.07 0.75 9.56
N MET A 180 -16.12 -0.18 9.42
CA MET A 180 -16.33 -1.55 8.97
C MET A 180 -17.16 -2.39 9.96
N ASP A 181 -16.95 -2.21 11.26
CA ASP A 181 -17.70 -2.91 12.32
C ASP A 181 -19.16 -2.45 12.39
N GLY A 182 -19.41 -1.20 11.99
CA GLY A 182 -20.75 -0.62 11.91
C GLY A 182 -21.53 -0.98 10.64
N LEU A 183 -20.98 -1.81 9.74
CA LEU A 183 -21.74 -2.33 8.61
C LEU A 183 -22.64 -3.46 9.07
N HIS A 184 -23.94 -3.35 8.80
CA HIS A 184 -24.86 -4.48 8.89
C HIS A 184 -24.58 -5.40 7.70
N ARG A 185 -23.84 -6.50 7.93
CA ARG A 185 -23.79 -7.55 6.92
C ARG A 185 -25.18 -8.16 6.84
N TYR A 186 -25.78 -8.13 5.65
CA TYR A 186 -26.95 -8.94 5.35
C TYR A 186 -26.55 -10.41 5.56
N ASP A 187 -26.95 -11.00 6.68
CA ASP A 187 -26.80 -12.42 6.87
C ASP A 187 -27.78 -13.10 5.90
N PRO A 188 -27.35 -13.99 5.00
CA PRO A 188 -28.28 -14.76 4.19
C PRO A 188 -29.30 -15.53 5.04
N ASP A 189 -28.97 -15.84 6.30
CA ASP A 189 -29.89 -16.44 7.27
C ASP A 189 -30.93 -15.45 7.83
N ASP A 190 -30.71 -14.13 7.73
CA ASP A 190 -31.70 -13.10 8.06
C ASP A 190 -32.73 -12.87 6.92
N ILE A 191 -32.47 -13.41 5.73
CA ILE A 191 -33.41 -13.41 4.58
C ILE A 191 -34.48 -14.54 4.75
N SER A 192 -34.33 -15.37 5.79
CA SER A 192 -35.29 -16.41 6.15
C SER A 192 -36.49 -15.82 6.92
N VAL A 193 -37.56 -15.56 6.15
CA VAL A 193 -38.98 -15.47 6.55
C VAL A 193 -39.45 -14.13 7.10
N ALA A 194 -39.86 -13.24 6.19
CA ALA A 194 -41.07 -12.45 6.44
C ALA A 194 -42.29 -13.34 6.11
N PRO A 195 -43.28 -13.47 7.02
CA PRO A 195 -44.56 -14.15 6.73
C PRO A 195 -45.41 -13.39 5.72
#